data_AF-X1MVI7-F1
#
_entry.id   AF-X1MVI7-F1
#
_cell.length_a   1.000
_cell.length_b   1.000
_cell.length_c   1.000
_cell.angle_alpha   90.00
_cell.angle_beta   90.00
_cell.angle_gamma   90.00
#
_symmetry.space_group_name_H-M   'P 1'
#
loop_
_entity.id
_entity.type
_entity.pdbx_description
1 polymer ?
#
loop_
_entity_poly.entity_id
_entity_poly.type
_entity_poly.pdbx_seq_one_letter_code
_entity_poly.pdbx_strand_id
1 'polypeptide(L)'
;VKVICGNNKIVDGIIGIKAHHLTLIEERSKVVGIDKIYIDIGCANRDEVLNTGIDIGSPIVYNKDFFNNGPIVFSPALDNRGGCLILLELLRRLSDKNLNCSLALVATVLEEYNLRGVLPAAREIDPDFAIALDVAISCDTPDLDKTEIRLGKGPVVSRYSFHGRGTLGGVIPNPKLLKFVEDTALRANIHIQKNVFYGGLTDASFLFLENKGIPAIELGFPARYTHSTYEACNINDVEALIILLEKLILNTDSTIDFSRG
;
A
#
# COMPACT_ATOMS: atom_id res chain seq x y z
N VAL A 1 18.80 10.60 -2.29
CA VAL A 1 17.42 11.10 -2.15
C VAL A 1 17.27 12.34 -3.01
N LYS A 2 16.04 12.76 -3.28
CA LYS A 2 15.76 13.98 -4.04
C LYS A 2 14.88 14.91 -3.20
N VAL A 3 15.21 16.18 -3.20
CA VAL A 3 14.40 17.25 -2.61
C VAL A 3 13.65 17.95 -3.74
N ILE A 4 12.32 18.03 -3.63
CA ILE A 4 11.45 18.66 -4.63
C ILE A 4 11.20 20.10 -4.22
N CYS A 5 11.57 21.05 -5.07
CA CYS A 5 11.44 22.49 -4.83
C CYS A 5 10.10 23.03 -5.37
N GLY A 6 9.71 24.25 -4.98
CA GLY A 6 8.44 24.92 -5.33
C GLY A 6 8.17 25.21 -6.82
N ASN A 7 8.98 24.67 -7.73
CA ASN A 7 8.88 24.78 -9.19
C ASN A 7 9.19 23.44 -9.90
N ASN A 8 9.02 22.31 -9.21
CA ASN A 8 9.43 20.96 -9.65
C ASN A 8 10.93 20.80 -9.95
N LYS A 9 11.78 21.77 -9.59
CA LYS A 9 13.22 21.57 -9.59
C LYS A 9 13.56 20.50 -8.57
N ILE A 10 14.48 19.63 -8.98
CA ILE A 10 14.96 18.51 -8.19
C ILE A 10 16.39 18.83 -7.76
N VAL A 11 16.66 18.68 -6.46
CA VAL A 11 18.01 18.74 -5.91
C VAL A 11 18.37 17.37 -5.37
N ASP A 12 19.47 16.81 -5.87
CA ASP A 12 20.01 15.54 -5.37
C ASP A 12 20.74 15.75 -4.05
N GLY A 13 20.56 14.80 -3.13
CA GLY A 13 21.24 14.80 -1.84
C GLY A 13 21.41 13.39 -1.28
N ILE A 14 22.19 13.29 -0.21
CA ILE A 14 22.41 12.03 0.51
C ILE A 14 21.93 12.17 1.95
N ILE A 15 21.50 11.05 2.54
CA ILE A 15 21.19 11.01 3.97
C ILE A 15 22.51 11.00 4.72
N GLY A 16 22.74 12.02 5.55
CA GLY A 16 23.93 12.14 6.38
C GLY A 16 23.94 11.07 7.47
N ILE A 17 25.04 10.32 7.57
CA ILE A 17 25.24 9.30 8.60
C ILE A 17 26.56 9.56 9.31
N LYS A 18 26.54 9.54 10.65
CA LYS A 18 27.75 9.65 11.46
C LYS A 18 28.68 8.47 11.18
N ALA A 19 29.94 8.74 10.86
CA ALA A 19 30.92 7.70 10.56
C ALA A 19 31.11 6.75 11.74
N HIS A 20 30.97 5.43 11.50
CA HIS A 20 31.00 4.40 12.54
C HIS A 20 32.24 4.46 13.44
N HIS A 21 33.40 4.80 12.87
CA HIS A 21 34.68 4.92 13.59
C HIS A 21 34.65 5.98 14.71
N LEU A 22 33.75 6.95 14.62
CA LEU A 22 33.56 8.04 15.59
C LEU A 22 32.25 7.90 16.38
N THR A 23 31.51 6.82 16.18
CA THR A 23 30.28 6.52 16.90
C THR A 23 30.61 5.88 18.25
N LEU A 24 30.14 6.50 19.32
CA LEU A 24 30.33 6.02 20.69
C LEU A 24 29.64 4.67 20.88
N ILE A 25 30.16 3.83 21.78
CA ILE A 25 29.62 2.47 22.02
C ILE A 25 28.13 2.51 22.35
N GLU A 26 27.71 3.46 23.18
CA GLU A 26 26.32 3.69 23.59
C GLU A 26 25.38 4.19 22.47
N GLU A 27 25.92 4.71 21.38
CA GLU A 27 25.16 5.17 20.22
C GLU A 27 24.97 4.04 19.18
N ARG A 28 25.86 3.04 19.17
CA ARG A 28 25.89 2.00 18.12
C ARG A 28 24.65 1.12 18.07
N SER A 29 23.97 0.93 19.20
CA SER A 29 22.76 0.11 19.31
C SER A 29 21.45 0.91 19.22
N LYS A 30 21.53 2.23 19.00
CA LYS A 30 20.35 3.10 18.96
C LYS A 30 20.01 3.47 17.53
N VAL A 31 18.74 3.33 17.19
CA VAL A 31 18.20 3.85 15.93
C VAL A 31 18.19 5.38 16.00
N VAL A 32 18.73 6.03 14.97
CA VAL A 32 18.77 7.50 14.87
C VAL A 32 17.34 8.00 14.60
N GLY A 33 16.81 8.84 15.48
CA GLY A 33 15.51 9.47 15.30
C GLY A 33 15.49 10.43 14.11
N ILE A 34 14.33 10.58 13.45
CA ILE A 34 14.19 11.39 12.24
C ILE A 34 14.60 12.86 12.44
N ASP A 35 14.43 13.39 13.66
CA ASP A 35 14.83 14.75 14.04
C ASP A 35 16.35 14.97 14.09
N LYS A 36 17.14 13.88 14.02
CA LYS A 36 18.60 13.89 13.96
C LYS A 36 19.14 13.54 12.57
N ILE A 37 18.27 13.18 11.64
CA ILE A 37 18.64 12.89 10.26
C ILE A 37 18.61 14.19 9.46
N TYR A 38 19.57 14.36 8.55
CA TYR A 38 19.63 15.50 7.63
C TYR A 38 20.00 15.02 6.22
N ILE A 39 19.64 15.85 5.22
CA ILE A 39 20.05 15.65 3.84
C ILE A 39 21.21 16.60 3.55
N ASP A 40 22.34 16.02 3.15
CA ASP A 40 23.48 16.77 2.65
C ASP A 40 23.34 16.97 1.14
N ILE A 41 23.34 18.23 0.70
CA ILE A 41 23.29 18.66 -0.70
C ILE A 41 24.56 19.44 -1.10
N GLY A 42 25.60 19.42 -0.26
CA GLY A 42 26.88 20.10 -0.49
C GLY A 42 26.86 21.61 -0.21
N CYS A 43 25.85 22.14 0.48
CA CYS A 43 25.75 23.57 0.83
C CYS A 43 26.34 23.84 2.22
N ALA A 44 27.06 24.95 2.38
CA ALA A 44 27.75 25.31 3.62
C ALA A 44 26.88 26.10 4.61
N ASN A 45 25.80 26.73 4.13
CA ASN A 45 24.95 27.60 4.93
C ASN A 45 23.51 27.65 4.40
N ARG A 46 22.63 28.29 5.17
CA ARG A 46 21.20 28.43 4.87
C ARG A 46 20.95 29.13 3.52
N ASP A 47 21.70 30.18 3.21
CA ASP A 47 21.47 30.98 2.00
C ASP A 47 21.76 30.16 0.73
N GLU A 48 22.82 29.35 0.75
CA GLU A 48 23.11 28.41 -0.33
C GLU A 48 21.98 27.39 -0.53
N VAL A 49 21.42 26.84 0.56
CA VAL A 49 20.28 25.92 0.48
C VAL A 49 19.07 26.61 -0.15
N LEU A 50 18.71 27.82 0.32
CA LEU A 50 17.58 28.59 -0.22
C LEU A 50 17.79 28.93 -1.71
N ASN A 51 19.02 29.25 -2.11
CA ASN A 51 19.38 29.52 -3.51
C ASN A 51 19.23 28.29 -4.42
N THR A 52 19.22 27.08 -3.88
CA THR A 52 18.88 25.88 -4.66
C THR A 52 17.38 25.80 -5.02
N GLY A 53 16.53 26.56 -4.33
CA GLY A 53 15.07 26.52 -4.45
C GLY A 53 14.38 25.69 -3.36
N ILE A 54 15.14 25.08 -2.46
CA ILE A 54 14.62 24.36 -1.30
C ILE A 54 14.12 25.37 -0.26
N ASP A 55 12.92 25.13 0.25
CA ASP A 55 12.32 25.89 1.34
C ASP A 55 11.66 24.98 2.39
N ILE A 56 11.25 25.54 3.53
CA ILE A 56 10.50 24.85 4.58
C ILE A 56 9.25 24.22 3.97
N GLY A 57 9.11 22.90 4.12
CA GLY A 57 8.02 22.11 3.54
C GLY A 57 8.35 21.43 2.21
N SER A 58 9.55 21.63 1.65
CA SER A 58 9.99 20.91 0.45
C SER A 58 10.03 19.39 0.71
N PRO A 59 9.28 18.56 -0.05
CA PRO A 59 9.25 17.14 0.22
C PRO A 59 10.54 16.44 -0.22
N ILE A 60 10.87 15.38 0.50
CA ILE A 60 12.04 14.55 0.25
C ILE A 60 11.55 13.17 -0.18
N VAL A 61 12.08 12.67 -1.28
CA VAL A 61 11.72 11.35 -1.81
C VAL A 61 12.94 10.48 -2.03
N TYR A 62 12.77 9.17 -1.87
CA TYR A 62 13.68 8.20 -2.46
C TYR A 62 13.44 8.19 -3.97
N ASN A 63 14.46 8.50 -4.75
CA ASN A 63 14.41 8.29 -6.20
C ASN A 63 15.51 7.32 -6.59
N LYS A 64 15.09 6.10 -6.87
CA LYS A 64 15.92 5.02 -7.36
C LYS A 64 15.11 4.22 -8.37
N ASP A 65 15.78 3.62 -9.34
CA ASP A 65 15.14 2.72 -10.28
C ASP A 65 14.76 1.40 -9.59
N PHE A 66 13.69 0.77 -10.03
CA PHE A 66 13.38 -0.59 -9.60
C PHE A 66 14.28 -1.58 -10.35
N PHE A 67 14.45 -2.77 -9.79
CA PHE A 67 15.14 -3.88 -10.45
C PHE A 67 14.47 -5.20 -10.07
N ASN A 68 14.82 -6.29 -10.74
CA ASN A 68 14.26 -7.61 -10.43
C ASN A 68 15.30 -8.72 -10.49
N ASN A 69 15.12 -9.73 -9.64
CA ASN A 69 15.86 -10.98 -9.66
C ASN A 69 14.87 -12.13 -9.83
N GLY A 70 14.76 -12.64 -11.06
CA GLY A 70 13.71 -13.58 -11.42
C GLY A 70 12.32 -12.95 -11.18
N PRO A 71 11.41 -13.63 -10.45
CA PRO A 71 10.06 -13.13 -10.19
C PRO A 71 10.00 -12.08 -9.06
N ILE A 72 11.11 -11.84 -8.34
CA ILE A 72 11.13 -10.87 -7.24
C ILE A 72 11.51 -9.49 -7.79
N VAL A 73 10.61 -8.53 -7.59
CA VAL A 73 10.81 -7.12 -7.93
C VAL A 73 11.20 -6.36 -6.67
N PHE A 74 12.20 -5.48 -6.79
CA PHE A 74 12.64 -4.56 -5.75
C PHE A 74 12.38 -3.13 -6.22
N SER A 75 11.55 -2.38 -5.50
CA SER A 75 11.14 -1.03 -5.90
C SER A 75 11.08 -0.09 -4.69
N PRO A 76 11.44 1.20 -4.84
CA PRO A 76 10.99 2.20 -3.88
C PRO A 76 9.48 2.43 -4.03
N ALA A 77 8.80 2.73 -2.92
CA ALA A 77 7.37 3.05 -2.86
C ALA A 77 6.49 1.98 -3.53
N LEU A 78 6.85 0.70 -3.34
CA LEU A 78 6.01 -0.42 -3.77
C LEU A 78 4.69 -0.37 -3.01
N ASP A 79 4.76 -0.06 -1.71
CA ASP A 79 3.66 0.43 -0.90
C ASP A 79 3.38 1.91 -1.23
N ASN A 80 2.29 2.28 -1.90
CA ASN A 80 1.30 1.41 -2.56
C ASN A 80 1.21 1.65 -4.08
N ARG A 81 2.35 1.93 -4.74
CA ARG A 81 2.37 2.00 -6.21
C ARG A 81 2.10 0.65 -6.86
N GLY A 82 2.30 -0.46 -6.16
CA GLY A 82 1.87 -1.78 -6.61
C GLY A 82 0.34 -1.85 -6.74
N GLY A 83 -0.41 -1.30 -5.78
CA GLY A 83 -1.86 -1.11 -5.90
C GLY A 83 -2.24 -0.24 -7.11
N CYS A 84 -1.51 0.85 -7.35
CA CYS A 84 -1.72 1.69 -8.54
C CYS A 84 -1.49 0.93 -9.86
N LEU A 85 -0.45 0.10 -9.93
CA LEU A 85 -0.20 -0.77 -11.09
C LEU A 85 -1.37 -1.73 -11.33
N ILE A 86 -1.90 -2.33 -10.25
CA ILE A 86 -3.06 -3.23 -10.34
C ILE A 86 -4.28 -2.48 -10.91
N LEU A 87 -4.56 -1.26 -10.44
CA LEU A 87 -5.67 -0.45 -10.97
C LEU A 87 -5.49 -0.15 -12.47
N LEU A 88 -4.28 0.22 -12.89
CA LEU A 88 -3.97 0.48 -14.30
C LEU A 88 -4.12 -0.77 -15.17
N GLU A 89 -3.69 -1.93 -14.67
CA GLU A 89 -3.84 -3.20 -15.36
C GLU A 89 -5.30 -3.65 -15.45
N LEU A 90 -6.11 -3.44 -14.41
CA LEU A 90 -7.55 -3.67 -14.46
C LEU A 90 -8.22 -2.79 -15.51
N LEU A 91 -7.91 -1.49 -15.53
CA LEU A 91 -8.42 -0.57 -16.55
C LEU A 91 -8.06 -1.07 -17.96
N ARG A 92 -6.81 -1.50 -18.17
CA ARG A 92 -6.34 -2.01 -19.46
C ARG A 92 -7.03 -3.32 -19.87
N ARG A 93 -7.26 -4.26 -18.94
CA ARG A 93 -7.88 -5.57 -19.23
C ARG A 93 -9.39 -5.49 -19.44
N LEU A 94 -10.04 -4.53 -18.79
CA LEU A 94 -11.48 -4.36 -18.80
C LEU A 94 -11.98 -3.33 -19.82
N SER A 95 -11.09 -2.57 -20.48
CA SER A 95 -11.47 -1.47 -21.39
C SER A 95 -12.44 -1.88 -22.50
N ASP A 96 -12.30 -3.11 -23.00
CA ASP A 96 -13.10 -3.64 -24.11
C ASP A 96 -14.16 -4.65 -23.65
N LYS A 97 -14.43 -4.72 -22.33
CA LYS A 97 -15.38 -5.64 -21.73
C LYS A 97 -16.69 -4.92 -21.40
N ASN A 98 -17.81 -5.60 -21.65
CA ASN A 98 -19.10 -5.17 -21.11
C ASN A 98 -19.18 -5.62 -19.65
N LEU A 99 -19.34 -4.66 -18.74
CA LEU A 99 -19.49 -4.91 -17.32
C LEU A 99 -20.98 -4.90 -16.94
N ASN A 100 -21.37 -5.79 -16.03
CA ASN A 100 -22.73 -5.81 -15.45
C ASN A 100 -22.85 -4.92 -14.21
N CYS A 101 -21.82 -4.12 -13.92
CA CYS A 101 -21.73 -3.21 -12.79
C CYS A 101 -21.07 -1.90 -13.22
N SER A 102 -21.25 -0.86 -12.39
CA SER A 102 -20.45 0.37 -12.51
C SER A 102 -19.14 0.17 -11.74
N LEU A 103 -18.00 0.44 -12.39
CA LEU A 103 -16.68 0.28 -11.80
C LEU A 103 -16.03 1.64 -11.58
N ALA A 104 -15.63 1.92 -10.34
CA ALA A 104 -14.77 3.05 -10.01
C ALA A 104 -13.39 2.53 -9.56
N LEU A 105 -12.33 3.03 -10.20
CA LEU A 105 -10.95 2.77 -9.83
C LEU A 105 -10.38 4.03 -9.18
N VAL A 106 -10.03 3.97 -7.90
CA VAL A 106 -9.66 5.14 -7.10
C VAL A 106 -8.23 4.99 -6.62
N ALA A 107 -7.35 5.90 -7.03
CA ALA A 107 -6.02 6.06 -6.45
C ALA A 107 -6.09 7.15 -5.37
N THR A 108 -6.04 6.75 -4.11
CA THR A 108 -6.16 7.65 -2.97
C THR A 108 -4.83 8.32 -2.63
N VAL A 109 -4.89 9.37 -1.83
CA VAL A 109 -3.73 10.05 -1.23
C VAL A 109 -3.87 10.01 0.29
N LEU A 110 -2.82 10.34 1.03
CA LEU A 110 -2.86 10.48 2.50
C LEU A 110 -3.16 9.19 3.28
N GLU A 111 -3.05 8.00 2.68
CA GLU A 111 -3.11 6.70 3.39
C GLU A 111 -2.06 6.70 4.52
N GLU A 112 -0.79 6.85 4.13
CA GLU A 112 0.40 6.93 5.00
C GLU A 112 0.43 8.12 5.98
N TYR A 113 -0.55 9.01 5.88
CA TYR A 113 -0.70 10.15 6.77
C TYR A 113 -1.83 9.94 7.79
N ASN A 114 -3.02 9.54 7.32
CA ASN A 114 -4.19 9.38 8.20
C ASN A 114 -5.32 8.49 7.66
N LEU A 115 -5.16 7.81 6.50
CA LEU A 115 -6.14 6.88 5.93
C LEU A 115 -7.47 7.51 5.47
N ARG A 116 -7.59 8.84 5.47
CA ARG A 116 -8.86 9.54 5.20
C ARG A 116 -8.96 10.13 3.80
N GLY A 117 -7.94 9.96 2.96
CA GLY A 117 -8.03 10.43 1.57
C GLY A 117 -9.04 9.66 0.72
N VAL A 118 -9.48 8.48 1.16
CA VAL A 118 -10.55 7.72 0.51
C VAL A 118 -11.94 8.34 0.73
N LEU A 119 -12.15 9.12 1.81
CA LEU A 119 -13.48 9.55 2.24
C LEU A 119 -14.23 10.42 1.19
N PRO A 120 -13.59 11.42 0.55
CA PRO A 120 -14.28 12.21 -0.47
C PRO A 120 -14.79 11.35 -1.63
N ALA A 121 -13.96 10.43 -2.12
CA ALA A 121 -14.32 9.51 -3.20
C ALA A 121 -15.46 8.56 -2.77
N ALA A 122 -15.40 8.00 -1.57
CA ALA A 122 -16.46 7.12 -1.05
C ALA A 122 -17.83 7.84 -0.96
N ARG A 123 -17.84 9.11 -0.54
CA ARG A 123 -19.07 9.93 -0.47
C ARG A 123 -19.62 10.32 -1.83
N GLU A 124 -18.75 10.60 -2.79
CA GLU A 124 -19.14 10.98 -4.14
C GLU A 124 -19.65 9.78 -4.96
N ILE A 125 -18.95 8.64 -4.86
CA ILE A 125 -19.26 7.43 -5.62
C ILE A 125 -20.46 6.68 -5.03
N ASP A 126 -20.60 6.68 -3.70
CA ASP A 126 -21.59 5.90 -2.94
C ASP A 126 -21.70 4.41 -3.40
N PRO A 127 -20.60 3.64 -3.34
CA PRO A 127 -20.56 2.30 -3.92
C PRO A 127 -21.31 1.26 -3.06
N ASP A 128 -21.89 0.25 -3.71
CA ASP A 128 -22.55 -0.89 -3.04
C ASP A 128 -21.57 -1.73 -2.19
N PHE A 129 -20.29 -1.75 -2.57
CA PHE A 129 -19.18 -2.30 -1.78
C PHE A 129 -17.85 -1.75 -2.30
N ALA A 130 -16.80 -1.90 -1.50
CA ALA A 130 -15.46 -1.46 -1.85
C ALA A 130 -14.41 -2.53 -1.58
N ILE A 131 -13.38 -2.57 -2.41
CA ILE A 131 -12.18 -3.38 -2.21
C ILE A 131 -11.01 -2.40 -2.04
N ALA A 132 -10.42 -2.35 -0.85
CA ALA A 132 -9.17 -1.64 -0.63
C ALA A 132 -8.01 -2.53 -1.09
N LEU A 133 -7.11 -1.98 -1.90
CA LEU A 133 -5.92 -2.66 -2.37
C LEU A 133 -4.72 -2.18 -1.58
N ASP A 134 -3.96 -3.11 -1.00
CA ASP A 134 -2.79 -2.77 -0.22
C ASP A 134 -1.73 -3.89 -0.24
N VAL A 135 -0.56 -3.64 0.34
CA VAL A 135 0.43 -4.68 0.59
C VAL A 135 0.06 -5.50 1.83
N ALA A 136 0.50 -6.75 1.85
CA ALA A 136 0.44 -7.58 3.05
C ALA A 136 1.86 -7.95 3.49
N ILE A 137 2.16 -7.75 4.77
CA ILE A 137 3.50 -7.98 5.32
C ILE A 137 3.85 -9.47 5.22
N SER A 138 4.83 -9.77 4.38
CA SER A 138 5.41 -11.10 4.24
C SER A 138 6.33 -11.40 5.42
N CYS A 139 6.15 -12.56 6.05
CA CYS A 139 6.96 -13.05 7.17
C CYS A 139 7.91 -14.16 6.71
N ASP A 140 8.55 -13.97 5.56
CA ASP A 140 9.51 -14.92 4.96
C ASP A 140 10.95 -14.41 4.98
N THR A 141 11.25 -13.45 5.85
CA THR A 141 12.61 -12.96 6.10
C THR A 141 13.17 -13.56 7.39
N PRO A 142 14.50 -13.68 7.54
CA PRO A 142 15.12 -14.33 8.70
C PRO A 142 14.74 -13.72 10.07
N ASP A 143 14.32 -12.46 10.08
CA ASP A 143 13.99 -11.66 11.25
C ASP A 143 12.49 -11.63 11.59
N LEU A 144 11.60 -12.09 10.70
CA LEU A 144 10.16 -11.95 10.85
C LEU A 144 9.42 -13.26 10.54
N ASP A 145 8.92 -13.92 11.59
CA ASP A 145 8.10 -15.15 11.48
C ASP A 145 6.85 -15.07 12.39
N LYS A 146 5.94 -14.15 12.05
CA LYS A 146 4.74 -13.86 12.87
C LYS A 146 3.43 -14.33 12.24
N THR A 147 3.37 -14.39 10.92
CA THR A 147 2.21 -14.86 10.16
C THR A 147 2.67 -15.89 9.13
N GLU A 148 1.74 -16.56 8.45
CA GLU A 148 2.03 -17.50 7.36
C GLU A 148 2.14 -16.82 5.98
N ILE A 149 2.06 -15.49 5.91
CA ILE A 149 2.15 -14.78 4.64
C ILE A 149 3.58 -14.91 4.09
N ARG A 150 3.70 -15.35 2.85
CA ARG A 150 4.98 -15.57 2.14
C ARG A 150 4.89 -15.02 0.71
N LEU A 151 6.01 -14.54 0.17
CA LEU A 151 6.10 -14.22 -1.25
C LEU A 151 5.94 -15.49 -2.12
N GLY A 152 5.34 -15.34 -3.30
CA GLY A 152 5.14 -16.42 -4.28
C GLY A 152 4.08 -17.43 -3.87
N LYS A 153 3.24 -17.11 -2.88
CA LYS A 153 2.15 -17.95 -2.39
C LYS A 153 0.77 -17.36 -2.70
N GLY A 154 0.70 -16.41 -3.64
CA GLY A 154 -0.54 -15.85 -4.14
C GLY A 154 -1.04 -14.64 -3.34
N PRO A 155 -2.16 -14.06 -3.79
CA PRO A 155 -2.75 -12.87 -3.18
C PRO A 155 -3.19 -13.10 -1.75
N VAL A 156 -3.37 -12.01 -1.01
CA VAL A 156 -3.75 -12.02 0.39
C VAL A 156 -5.16 -11.46 0.54
N VAL A 157 -6.01 -12.16 1.29
CA VAL A 157 -7.30 -11.65 1.75
C VAL A 157 -7.23 -11.34 3.24
N SER A 158 -7.54 -10.11 3.62
CA SER A 158 -7.65 -9.74 5.03
C SER A 158 -8.93 -10.30 5.63
N ARG A 159 -8.81 -10.99 6.76
CA ARG A 159 -9.93 -11.54 7.54
C ARG A 159 -10.39 -10.57 8.61
N TYR A 160 -9.47 -9.77 9.12
CA TYR A 160 -9.72 -8.54 9.85
C TYR A 160 -8.42 -7.75 10.00
N SER A 161 -8.54 -6.43 10.09
CA SER A 161 -7.47 -5.52 10.52
C SER A 161 -7.90 -4.83 11.82
N PHE A 162 -6.94 -4.49 12.67
CA PHE A 162 -7.20 -3.80 13.94
C PHE A 162 -5.97 -3.07 14.45
N HIS A 163 -6.14 -1.81 14.86
CA HIS A 163 -5.10 -1.04 15.53
C HIS A 163 -5.56 -0.58 16.92
N GLY A 164 -5.05 -1.26 17.95
CA GLY A 164 -5.42 -1.01 19.35
C GLY A 164 -4.72 0.18 20.02
N ARG A 165 -3.76 0.82 19.33
CA ARG A 165 -3.00 1.98 19.86
C ARG A 165 -3.19 3.21 18.97
N GLY A 166 -4.25 4.00 19.16
CA GLY A 166 -4.51 5.19 18.34
C GLY A 166 -6.00 5.42 18.12
N THR A 167 -6.39 5.81 16.90
CA THR A 167 -7.80 5.74 16.47
C THR A 167 -8.23 4.28 16.50
N LEU A 168 -9.10 3.90 17.45
CA LEU A 168 -9.73 2.59 17.45
C LEU A 168 -10.36 2.37 16.07
N GLY A 169 -9.76 1.48 15.28
CA GLY A 169 -10.07 1.33 13.86
C GLY A 169 -9.64 -0.03 13.35
N GLY A 170 -10.05 -0.30 12.12
CA GLY A 170 -9.85 -1.57 11.43
C GLY A 170 -11.12 -2.00 10.73
N VAL A 171 -11.04 -3.07 9.95
CA VAL A 171 -12.19 -3.64 9.26
C VAL A 171 -12.35 -5.11 9.63
N ILE A 172 -13.59 -5.50 9.94
CA ILE A 172 -14.02 -6.89 9.87
C ILE A 172 -14.88 -6.99 8.61
N PRO A 173 -14.38 -7.61 7.52
CA PRO A 173 -15.08 -7.63 6.25
C PRO A 173 -16.48 -8.21 6.35
N ASN A 174 -17.36 -7.79 5.44
CA ASN A 174 -18.67 -8.41 5.29
C ASN A 174 -18.53 -9.92 4.98
N PRO A 175 -19.16 -10.83 5.76
CA PRO A 175 -19.02 -12.28 5.52
C PRO A 175 -19.47 -12.72 4.13
N LYS A 176 -20.51 -12.09 3.56
CA LYS A 176 -20.98 -12.39 2.20
C LYS A 176 -19.94 -11.93 1.16
N LEU A 177 -19.34 -10.75 1.34
CA LEU A 177 -18.29 -10.22 0.47
C LEU A 177 -17.02 -11.08 0.55
N LEU A 178 -16.59 -11.44 1.76
CA LEU A 178 -15.47 -12.36 1.96
C LEU A 178 -15.72 -13.70 1.28
N LYS A 179 -16.92 -14.28 1.43
CA LYS A 179 -17.30 -15.52 0.77
C LYS A 179 -17.30 -15.38 -0.76
N PHE A 180 -17.79 -14.26 -1.29
CA PHE A 180 -17.75 -13.97 -2.72
C PHE A 180 -16.30 -13.95 -3.27
N VAL A 181 -15.36 -13.39 -2.50
CA VAL A 181 -13.93 -13.44 -2.83
C VAL A 181 -13.38 -14.86 -2.78
N GLU A 182 -13.60 -15.59 -1.68
CA GLU A 182 -13.10 -16.97 -1.51
C GLU A 182 -13.65 -17.91 -2.60
N ASP A 183 -14.95 -17.83 -2.91
CA ASP A 183 -15.60 -18.65 -3.94
C ASP A 183 -15.09 -18.30 -5.35
N THR A 184 -14.82 -17.01 -5.62
CA THR A 184 -14.27 -16.57 -6.90
C THR A 184 -12.82 -17.03 -7.08
N ALA A 185 -11.98 -16.92 -6.05
CA ALA A 185 -10.63 -17.44 -6.06
C ALA A 185 -10.60 -18.96 -6.30
N LEU A 186 -11.48 -19.70 -5.61
CA LEU A 186 -11.62 -21.15 -5.79
C LEU A 186 -11.99 -21.53 -7.23
N ARG A 187 -13.00 -20.87 -7.81
CA ARG A 187 -13.41 -21.12 -9.22
C ARG A 187 -12.32 -20.76 -10.23
N ALA A 188 -11.52 -19.75 -9.93
CA ALA A 188 -10.39 -19.34 -10.77
C ALA A 188 -9.12 -20.17 -10.54
N ASN A 189 -9.14 -21.13 -9.61
CA ASN A 189 -7.99 -21.91 -9.17
C ASN A 189 -6.80 -21.02 -8.71
N ILE A 190 -7.12 -19.93 -8.02
CA ILE A 190 -6.14 -18.99 -7.45
C ILE A 190 -6.01 -19.32 -5.96
N HIS A 191 -4.80 -19.70 -5.56
CA HIS A 191 -4.49 -19.85 -4.14
C HIS A 191 -4.40 -18.46 -3.48
N ILE A 192 -5.16 -18.27 -2.41
CA ILE A 192 -5.15 -17.05 -1.61
C ILE A 192 -4.61 -17.37 -0.20
N GLN A 193 -3.83 -16.45 0.33
CA GLN A 193 -3.36 -16.46 1.70
C GLN A 193 -4.32 -15.66 2.57
N LYS A 194 -4.50 -16.07 3.83
CA LYS A 194 -5.42 -15.42 4.77
C LYS A 194 -4.62 -14.63 5.79
N ASN A 195 -4.92 -13.34 5.91
CA ASN A 195 -4.23 -12.45 6.84
C ASN A 195 -5.13 -11.96 7.97
N VAL A 196 -4.49 -11.72 9.11
CA VAL A 196 -5.02 -10.95 10.22
C VAL A 196 -4.00 -9.84 10.48
N PHE A 197 -4.41 -8.59 10.26
CA PHE A 197 -3.47 -7.48 10.42
C PHE A 197 -3.64 -6.80 11.78
N TYR A 198 -2.89 -7.29 12.76
CA TYR A 198 -2.81 -6.66 14.08
C TYR A 198 -1.77 -5.54 14.08
N GLY A 199 -2.19 -4.33 14.45
CA GLY A 199 -1.32 -3.15 14.52
C GLY A 199 -1.16 -2.41 13.18
N GLY A 200 -1.99 -2.74 12.18
CA GLY A 200 -2.05 -2.05 10.91
C GLY A 200 -3.49 -1.75 10.51
N LEU A 201 -3.64 -0.75 9.65
CA LEU A 201 -4.90 -0.28 9.09
C LEU A 201 -4.66 0.03 7.62
N THR A 202 -5.75 0.15 6.87
CA THR A 202 -5.77 0.63 5.48
C THR A 202 -6.96 1.57 5.29
N ASP A 203 -7.13 2.12 4.09
CA ASP A 203 -8.31 2.90 3.69
C ASP A 203 -9.65 2.17 4.01
N ALA A 204 -9.69 0.83 4.00
CA ALA A 204 -10.90 0.08 4.35
C ALA A 204 -11.41 0.35 5.78
N SER A 205 -10.54 0.81 6.67
CA SER A 205 -10.84 1.06 8.08
C SER A 205 -11.83 2.20 8.31
N PHE A 206 -12.12 3.01 7.30
CA PHE A 206 -13.09 4.11 7.41
C PHE A 206 -14.29 3.98 6.48
N LEU A 207 -14.25 3.09 5.48
CA LEU A 207 -15.32 2.97 4.48
C LEU A 207 -16.67 2.58 5.08
N PHE A 208 -16.68 1.73 6.11
CA PHE A 208 -17.91 1.32 6.78
C PHE A 208 -18.58 2.44 7.60
N LEU A 209 -17.89 3.56 7.83
CA LEU A 209 -18.43 4.74 8.50
C LEU A 209 -19.12 5.70 7.52
N GLU A 210 -18.93 5.49 6.22
CA GLU A 210 -19.45 6.37 5.18
C GLU A 210 -20.79 5.88 4.65
N ASN A 211 -21.61 6.84 4.22
CA ASN A 211 -22.96 6.65 3.65
C ASN A 211 -23.84 5.75 4.53
N LYS A 212 -24.31 4.62 3.99
CA LYS A 212 -25.17 3.66 4.71
C LYS A 212 -24.38 2.49 5.32
N GLY A 213 -23.06 2.64 5.43
CA GLY A 213 -22.15 1.59 5.88
C GLY A 213 -21.67 0.73 4.73
N ILE A 214 -20.74 1.28 3.93
CA ILE A 214 -20.19 0.61 2.74
C ILE A 214 -19.51 -0.71 3.17
N PRO A 215 -19.98 -1.88 2.68
CA PRO A 215 -19.28 -3.15 2.85
C PRO A 215 -17.88 -3.07 2.24
N ALA A 216 -16.84 -3.29 3.04
CA ALA A 216 -15.45 -3.22 2.58
C ALA A 216 -14.68 -4.52 2.86
N ILE A 217 -13.69 -4.80 2.02
CA ILE A 217 -12.70 -5.85 2.22
C ILE A 217 -11.34 -5.37 1.73
N GLU A 218 -10.27 -5.85 2.37
CA GLU A 218 -8.89 -5.57 1.94
C GLU A 218 -8.36 -6.79 1.18
N LEU A 219 -7.84 -6.55 -0.03
CA LEU A 219 -7.11 -7.53 -0.82
C LEU A 219 -5.72 -6.97 -1.12
N GLY A 220 -4.72 -7.84 -1.15
CA GLY A 220 -3.35 -7.39 -1.30
C GLY A 220 -2.41 -8.42 -1.86
N PHE A 221 -1.16 -8.01 -2.02
CA PHE A 221 -0.08 -8.92 -2.41
C PHE A 221 1.02 -8.90 -1.34
N PRO A 222 1.71 -10.03 -1.12
CA PRO A 222 2.80 -10.09 -0.16
C PRO A 222 3.94 -9.12 -0.52
N ALA A 223 4.42 -8.37 0.46
CA ALA A 223 5.57 -7.50 0.34
C ALA A 223 6.55 -7.66 1.52
N ARG A 224 7.84 -7.53 1.25
CA ARG A 224 8.93 -7.50 2.23
C ARG A 224 9.45 -6.07 2.39
N TYR A 225 10.00 -5.81 3.57
CA TYR A 225 10.71 -4.58 3.90
C TYR A 225 9.83 -3.32 3.73
N THR A 226 8.53 -3.47 4.02
CA THR A 226 7.56 -2.39 3.84
C THR A 226 8.01 -1.12 4.57
N HIS A 227 7.79 0.05 3.97
CA HIS A 227 8.23 1.36 4.47
C HIS A 227 9.76 1.55 4.54
N SER A 228 10.55 0.69 3.90
CA SER A 228 12.00 0.89 3.74
C SER A 228 12.33 1.59 2.41
N THR A 229 13.61 1.87 2.15
CA THR A 229 14.03 2.52 0.89
C THR A 229 13.84 1.65 -0.36
N TYR A 230 13.71 0.34 -0.17
CA TYR A 230 13.42 -0.64 -1.20
C TYR A 230 12.57 -1.75 -0.61
N GLU A 231 11.40 -1.93 -1.19
CA GLU A 231 10.48 -2.99 -0.85
C GLU A 231 10.56 -4.09 -1.89
N ALA A 232 10.11 -5.30 -1.55
CA ALA A 232 10.14 -6.41 -2.49
C ALA A 232 8.82 -7.18 -2.54
N CYS A 233 8.35 -7.51 -3.73
CA CYS A 233 7.24 -8.45 -3.94
C CYS A 233 7.56 -9.48 -5.01
N ASN A 234 6.73 -10.50 -5.10
CA ASN A 234 6.75 -11.43 -6.22
C ASN A 234 5.73 -10.98 -7.28
N ILE A 235 6.19 -10.76 -8.51
CA ILE A 235 5.32 -10.27 -9.60
C ILE A 235 4.18 -11.24 -9.92
N ASN A 236 4.36 -12.53 -9.65
CA ASN A 236 3.31 -13.54 -9.87
C ASN A 236 2.17 -13.40 -8.85
N ASP A 237 2.44 -12.92 -7.64
CA ASP A 237 1.38 -12.66 -6.65
C ASP A 237 0.55 -11.45 -7.08
N VAL A 238 1.20 -10.41 -7.63
CA VAL A 238 0.54 -9.22 -8.19
C VAL A 238 -0.33 -9.61 -9.38
N GLU A 239 0.19 -10.40 -10.33
CA GLU A 239 -0.57 -10.89 -11.47
C GLU A 239 -1.78 -11.74 -11.04
N ALA A 240 -1.59 -12.65 -10.08
CA ALA A 240 -2.69 -13.45 -9.54
C ALA A 240 -3.77 -12.57 -8.89
N LEU A 241 -3.40 -11.47 -8.25
CA LEU A 241 -4.35 -10.51 -7.66
C LEU A 241 -5.12 -9.76 -8.75
N ILE A 242 -4.44 -9.32 -9.82
CA ILE A 242 -5.10 -8.69 -10.99
C ILE A 242 -6.14 -9.64 -11.57
N ILE A 243 -5.79 -10.92 -11.78
CA ILE A 243 -6.72 -11.92 -12.32
C ILE A 243 -7.90 -12.13 -11.36
N LEU A 244 -7.65 -12.23 -10.04
CA LEU A 244 -8.71 -12.38 -9.06
C LEU A 244 -9.69 -11.20 -9.10
N LEU A 245 -9.18 -9.97 -9.13
CA LEU A 245 -9.99 -8.74 -9.21
C LEU A 245 -10.77 -8.66 -10.52
N GLU A 246 -10.15 -9.00 -11.65
CA GLU A 246 -10.83 -9.08 -12.96
C GLU A 246 -12.02 -10.04 -12.89
N LYS A 247 -11.83 -11.23 -12.30
CA LYS A 247 -12.92 -12.21 -12.11
C LYS A 247 -13.99 -11.72 -11.14
N LEU A 248 -13.62 -11.02 -10.06
CA LEU A 248 -14.60 -10.44 -9.14
C LEU A 248 -15.48 -9.41 -9.84
N ILE A 249 -14.88 -8.52 -10.62
CA ILE A 249 -15.59 -7.48 -11.37
C ILE A 249 -16.52 -8.11 -12.41
N LEU A 250 -16.04 -9.07 -13.20
CA LEU A 250 -16.85 -9.75 -14.22
C LEU A 250 -17.98 -10.61 -13.64
N ASN A 251 -17.83 -11.10 -12.42
CA ASN A 251 -18.86 -11.85 -11.71
C ASN A 251 -19.78 -10.95 -10.86
N THR A 252 -19.58 -9.64 -10.88
CA THR A 252 -20.44 -8.68 -10.16
C THR A 252 -21.59 -8.26 -11.08
N ASP A 253 -22.81 -8.37 -10.57
CA ASP A 253 -24.04 -7.92 -11.23
C ASP A 253 -25.03 -7.35 -10.20
N SER A 254 -26.19 -6.89 -10.68
CA SER A 254 -27.23 -6.26 -9.85
C SER A 254 -27.92 -7.21 -8.85
N THR A 255 -27.61 -8.51 -8.86
CA THR A 255 -28.20 -9.49 -7.93
C THR A 255 -27.38 -9.68 -6.66
N ILE A 256 -26.14 -9.15 -6.63
CA ILE A 256 -25.29 -9.22 -5.45
C ILE A 256 -25.82 -8.27 -4.37
N ASP A 257 -26.12 -8.84 -3.20
CA ASP A 257 -26.55 -8.08 -2.03
C ASP A 257 -25.69 -8.41 -0.80
N PHE A 258 -24.85 -7.45 -0.43
CA PHE A 258 -24.01 -7.51 0.76
C PHE A 258 -24.62 -6.82 1.99
N SER A 259 -25.88 -6.41 1.94
CA SER A 259 -26.58 -5.88 3.11
C SER A 259 -26.55 -6.89 4.27
N ARG A 260 -26.45 -6.36 5.48
CA ARG A 260 -26.55 -7.13 6.73
C ARG A 260 -27.90 -6.82 7.38
N GLY A 261 -28.96 -7.49 6.94
CA GLY A 261 -30.26 -7.57 7.63
C GLY A 261 -30.97 -6.25 7.85
#